data_AF-A0A7S0E0I9-F1
#
_entry.id   AF-A0A7S0E0I9-F1
#
_cell.length_a   1.000
_cell.length_b   1.000
_cell.length_c   1.000
_cell.angle_alpha   90.00
_cell.angle_beta   90.00
_cell.angle_gamma   90.00
#
_symmetry.space_group_name_H-M   'P 1'
#
loop_
_entity.id
_entity.type
_entity.pdbx_description
1 polymer ?
#
loop_
_entity_poly.entity_id
_entity_poly.type
_entity_poly.pdbx_seq_one_letter_code
_entity_poly.pdbx_strand_id
1 'polypeptide(L)'
;EKSARALDEAARSQLASQGFCVISSVLRNDECAHAIDLAWEFVEAASKAQNRVIKGRMHEQVKRTDPTTWNNDNWPRCVEGGIIPFCGAGQSRCAWFVRTHPRVREV
;
A
#
# COMPACT_ATOMS: atom_id res chain seq x y z
N GLU A 1 24.70 1.10 -19.05
CA GLU A 1 25.75 1.04 -18.00
C GLU A 1 26.19 2.41 -17.47
N LYS A 2 26.69 3.36 -18.27
CA LYS A 2 27.12 4.69 -17.78
C LYS A 2 26.03 5.52 -17.08
N SER A 3 24.79 5.49 -17.59
CA SER A 3 23.68 6.28 -17.04
C SER A 3 23.18 5.76 -15.69
N ALA A 4 23.10 4.44 -15.50
CA ALA A 4 22.70 3.83 -14.23
C ALA A 4 23.70 4.12 -13.10
N ARG A 5 25.01 4.09 -13.41
CA ARG A 5 26.07 4.41 -12.46
C ARG A 5 26.08 5.88 -12.02
N ALA A 6 25.71 6.80 -12.91
CA ALA A 6 25.58 8.22 -12.58
C ALA A 6 24.34 8.53 -11.71
N LEU A 7 23.24 7.79 -11.92
CA LEU A 7 22.05 7.86 -11.07
C LEU A 7 22.33 7.39 -9.64
N ASP A 8 23.12 6.33 -9.47
CA ASP A 8 23.52 5.81 -8.15
C ASP A 8 24.38 6.83 -7.37
N GLU A 9 25.36 7.46 -8.02
CA GLU A 9 26.21 8.49 -7.39
C GLU A 9 25.40 9.73 -6.94
N ALA A 10 24.49 10.20 -7.80
CA ALA A 10 23.63 11.35 -7.49
C ALA A 10 22.66 11.02 -6.33
N ALA A 11 22.06 9.84 -6.33
CA ALA A 11 21.20 9.38 -5.24
C ALA A 11 21.97 9.29 -3.91
N ARG A 12 23.18 8.72 -3.92
CA ARG A 12 24.06 8.63 -2.73
C ARG A 12 24.48 10.00 -2.22
N SER A 13 24.85 10.92 -3.11
CA SER A 13 25.24 12.29 -2.72
C SER A 13 24.08 13.07 -2.11
N GLN A 14 22.89 12.96 -2.71
CA GLN A 14 21.67 13.56 -2.16
C GLN A 14 21.33 12.96 -0.79
N LEU A 15 21.35 11.63 -0.68
CA LEU A 15 21.07 10.93 0.58
C LEU A 15 22.07 11.34 1.68
N ALA A 16 23.36 11.43 1.35
CA ALA A 16 24.39 11.84 2.30
C ALA A 16 24.25 13.30 2.77
N SER A 17 23.81 14.20 1.88
CA SER A 17 23.69 15.63 2.22
C SER A 17 22.36 16.01 2.86
N GLN A 18 21.26 15.37 2.45
CA GLN A 18 19.90 15.74 2.88
C GLN A 18 19.25 14.72 3.82
N GLY A 19 19.81 13.52 3.97
CA GLY A 19 19.22 12.43 4.77
C GLY A 19 18.07 11.69 4.07
N PHE A 20 17.73 12.06 2.82
CA PHE A 20 16.77 11.34 1.98
C PHE A 20 17.14 11.47 0.49
N CYS A 21 16.63 10.56 -0.34
CA CYS A 21 16.63 10.69 -1.79
C CYS A 21 15.29 10.20 -2.36
N VAL A 22 14.93 10.70 -3.54
CA VAL A 22 13.71 10.27 -4.24
C VAL A 22 14.12 9.54 -5.51
N ILE A 23 13.73 8.27 -5.59
CA ILE A 23 13.91 7.45 -6.78
C ILE A 23 12.55 7.35 -7.45
N SER A 24 12.37 8.10 -8.53
CA SER A 24 11.11 8.15 -9.25
C SER A 24 11.01 7.03 -10.29
N SER A 25 9.79 6.74 -10.74
CA SER A 25 9.52 5.80 -11.82
C SER A 25 10.04 4.37 -11.56
N VAL A 26 10.10 3.94 -10.29
CA VAL A 26 10.45 2.56 -9.92
C VAL A 26 9.38 1.58 -10.42
N LEU A 27 8.10 1.90 -10.16
CA LEU A 27 6.95 1.28 -10.78
C LEU A 27 6.45 2.16 -11.92
N ARG A 28 5.91 1.55 -12.97
CA ARG A 28 5.15 2.24 -14.02
C ARG A 28 3.76 2.65 -13.50
N ASN A 29 3.10 3.55 -14.22
CA ASN A 29 1.77 4.05 -13.84
C ASN A 29 0.70 2.94 -13.79
N ASP A 30 0.75 1.96 -14.70
CA ASP A 30 -0.13 0.79 -14.69
C ASP A 30 0.13 -0.12 -13.49
N GLU A 31 1.40 -0.29 -13.09
CA GLU A 31 1.77 -1.06 -11.90
C GLU A 31 1.34 -0.36 -10.61
N CYS A 32 1.44 0.97 -10.56
CA CYS A 32 0.92 1.77 -9.45
C CYS A 32 -0.60 1.65 -9.34
N ALA A 33 -1.33 1.74 -10.46
CA ALA A 33 -2.78 1.54 -10.48
C ALA A 33 -3.16 0.14 -9.98
N HIS A 34 -2.45 -0.89 -10.44
CA HIS A 34 -2.66 -2.26 -9.98
C HIS A 34 -2.38 -2.42 -8.48
N ALA A 35 -1.32 -1.82 -7.95
CA ALA A 35 -1.03 -1.85 -6.51
C ALA A 35 -2.16 -1.21 -5.70
N ILE A 36 -2.73 -0.10 -6.17
CA ILE A 36 -3.89 0.55 -5.54
C ILE A 36 -5.12 -0.36 -5.57
N ASP A 37 -5.36 -1.07 -6.67
CA ASP A 37 -6.45 -2.06 -6.76
C ASP A 37 -6.27 -3.18 -5.72
N LEU A 38 -5.07 -3.75 -5.61
CA LEU A 38 -4.75 -4.76 -4.60
C LEU A 38 -4.88 -4.23 -3.16
N ALA A 39 -4.58 -2.94 -2.93
CA ALA A 39 -4.77 -2.31 -1.63
C ALA A 39 -6.26 -2.21 -1.28
N TRP A 40 -7.10 -1.85 -2.25
CA TRP A 40 -8.56 -1.82 -2.06
C TRP A 40 -9.15 -3.21 -1.85
N GLU A 41 -8.72 -4.22 -2.60
CA GLU A 41 -9.10 -5.61 -2.36
C GLU A 41 -8.85 -6.02 -0.91
N PHE A 42 -7.69 -5.63 -0.35
CA PHE A 42 -7.35 -5.89 1.05
C PHE A 42 -8.30 -5.16 2.01
N VAL A 43 -8.54 -3.86 1.81
CA VAL A 43 -9.40 -3.05 2.70
C VAL A 43 -10.83 -3.60 2.73
N GLU A 44 -11.40 -3.90 1.56
CA GLU A 44 -12.76 -4.45 1.45
C GLU A 44 -12.86 -5.84 2.08
N ALA A 45 -11.86 -6.71 1.87
CA ALA A 45 -11.82 -8.03 2.50
C ALA A 45 -11.67 -7.95 4.03
N ALA A 46 -10.80 -7.06 4.53
CA ALA A 46 -10.60 -6.85 5.96
C ALA A 46 -11.86 -6.29 6.63
N SER A 47 -12.52 -5.33 5.97
CA SER A 47 -13.80 -4.76 6.41
C SER A 47 -14.87 -5.84 6.51
N LYS A 48 -15.05 -6.64 5.46
CA LYS A 48 -16.00 -7.76 5.42
C LYS A 48 -15.74 -8.79 6.52
N ALA A 49 -14.48 -9.18 6.70
CA ALA A 49 -14.10 -10.15 7.72
C ALA A 49 -14.39 -9.63 9.13
N GLN A 50 -14.02 -8.37 9.41
CA GLN A 50 -14.31 -7.71 10.67
C GLN A 50 -15.82 -7.63 10.93
N ASN A 51 -16.60 -7.17 9.96
CA ASN A 51 -18.03 -6.95 10.15
C ASN A 51 -18.80 -8.26 10.29
N ARG A 52 -18.37 -9.31 9.59
CA ARG A 52 -18.91 -10.67 9.76
C ARG A 52 -18.57 -11.28 11.11
N VAL A 53 -17.29 -11.31 11.49
CA VAL A 53 -16.80 -12.09 12.64
C VAL A 53 -17.01 -11.36 13.97
N ILE A 54 -16.80 -10.04 13.98
CA ILE A 54 -16.78 -9.25 15.22
C ILE A 54 -18.15 -8.61 15.48
N LYS A 55 -18.82 -8.14 14.44
CA LYS A 55 -20.03 -7.30 14.57
C LYS A 55 -21.34 -8.02 14.22
N GLY A 56 -21.29 -9.22 13.65
CA GLY A 56 -22.48 -9.95 13.18
C GLY A 56 -23.24 -9.25 12.03
N ARG A 57 -22.64 -8.23 11.40
CA ARG A 57 -23.24 -7.43 10.32
C ARG A 57 -22.70 -7.89 8.97
N MET A 58 -23.28 -8.96 8.42
CA MET A 58 -22.73 -9.64 7.23
C MET A 58 -22.72 -8.79 5.95
N HIS A 59 -23.61 -7.80 5.84
CA HIS A 59 -23.83 -7.04 4.60
C HIS A 59 -23.23 -5.63 4.60
N GLU A 60 -22.69 -5.20 5.74
CA GLU A 60 -22.04 -3.90 5.86
C GLU A 60 -20.54 -4.11 5.65
N GLN A 61 -19.96 -3.44 4.66
CA GLN A 61 -18.53 -3.44 4.38
C GLN A 61 -18.17 -2.16 3.62
N VAL A 62 -16.91 -1.77 3.71
CA VAL A 62 -16.34 -0.71 2.86
C VAL A 62 -16.48 -1.11 1.39
N LYS A 63 -16.85 -0.14 0.56
CA LYS A 63 -16.84 -0.24 -0.90
C LYS A 63 -16.02 0.91 -1.47
N ARG A 64 -15.00 0.62 -2.27
CA ARG A 64 -14.14 1.65 -2.90
C ARG A 64 -14.93 2.68 -3.69
N THR A 65 -16.01 2.26 -4.34
CA THR A 65 -16.80 3.12 -5.21
C THR A 65 -17.84 3.96 -4.48
N ASP A 66 -17.99 3.79 -3.16
CA ASP A 66 -19.01 4.46 -2.36
C ASP A 66 -18.41 4.99 -1.04
N PRO A 67 -17.96 6.26 -1.02
CA PRO A 67 -17.39 6.89 0.16
C PRO A 67 -18.33 6.96 1.36
N THR A 68 -19.65 6.85 1.18
CA THR A 68 -20.60 6.83 2.32
C THR A 68 -20.40 5.59 3.21
N THR A 69 -19.79 4.55 2.66
CA THR A 69 -19.44 3.33 3.40
C THR A 69 -18.13 3.45 4.18
N TRP A 70 -17.33 4.53 4.02
CA TRP A 70 -16.01 4.69 4.64
C TRP A 70 -16.08 5.30 6.04
N ASN A 71 -17.04 4.86 6.83
CA ASN A 71 -17.22 5.32 8.22
C ASN A 71 -16.48 4.39 9.20
N ASN A 72 -16.35 4.85 10.46
CA ASN A 72 -15.68 4.10 11.53
C ASN A 72 -16.32 2.73 11.80
N ASP A 73 -17.57 2.53 11.41
CA ASP A 73 -18.25 1.26 11.58
C ASP A 73 -17.82 0.21 10.56
N ASN A 74 -17.54 0.63 9.33
CA ASN A 74 -17.18 -0.27 8.25
C ASN A 74 -15.68 -0.36 8.02
N TRP A 75 -14.94 0.72 8.30
CA TRP A 75 -13.50 0.73 8.09
C TRP A 75 -12.81 -0.37 8.92
N PRO A 76 -11.81 -1.09 8.35
CA PRO A 76 -11.02 -2.04 9.13
C PRO A 76 -10.41 -1.36 10.35
N ARG A 77 -10.31 -2.07 11.47
CA ARG A 77 -9.72 -1.54 12.71
C ARG A 77 -8.32 -0.99 12.41
N CYS A 78 -8.18 0.31 12.56
CA CYS A 78 -6.94 1.05 12.41
C CYS A 78 -6.55 1.68 13.75
N VAL A 79 -5.27 2.04 13.87
CA VAL A 79 -4.80 2.95 14.93
C VAL A 79 -4.89 4.40 14.43
N GLU A 80 -4.49 5.35 15.29
CA GLU A 80 -4.46 6.76 14.94
C GLU A 80 -3.72 7.01 13.62
N GLY A 81 -4.25 7.89 12.78
CA GLY A 81 -3.65 8.26 11.50
C GLY A 81 -3.95 7.31 10.32
N GLY A 82 -4.90 6.39 10.45
CA GLY A 82 -5.35 5.54 9.33
C GLY A 82 -4.45 4.33 9.05
N ILE A 83 -3.56 3.98 9.99
CA ILE A 83 -2.67 2.82 9.88
C ILE A 83 -3.45 1.56 10.26
N ILE A 84 -3.44 0.54 9.40
CA ILE A 84 -4.05 -0.78 9.67
C ILE A 84 -2.93 -1.77 10.02
N PRO A 85 -2.57 -1.94 11.31
CA PRO A 85 -1.48 -2.83 11.70
C PRO A 85 -1.90 -4.30 11.76
N PHE A 86 -3.20 -4.58 11.76
CA PHE A 86 -3.78 -5.93 11.92
C PHE A 86 -4.28 -6.49 10.58
N CYS A 87 -5.07 -7.57 10.64
CA CYS A 87 -5.75 -8.18 9.49
C CYS A 87 -4.82 -8.75 8.40
N GLY A 88 -3.54 -8.98 8.72
CA GLY A 88 -2.57 -9.51 7.76
C GLY A 88 -2.11 -8.49 6.70
N ALA A 89 -2.20 -7.18 6.99
CA ALA A 89 -1.81 -6.12 6.06
C ALA A 89 -0.39 -6.31 5.49
N GLY A 90 0.55 -6.73 6.34
CA GLY A 90 1.94 -7.00 5.95
C GLY A 90 2.11 -8.20 5.00
N GLN A 91 1.11 -9.07 4.90
CA GLN A 91 1.06 -10.24 4.03
C GLN A 91 0.04 -10.07 2.89
N SER A 92 -0.54 -8.88 2.74
CA SER A 92 -1.49 -8.59 1.67
C SER A 92 -0.84 -8.74 0.29
N ARG A 93 -1.66 -9.01 -0.73
CA ARG A 93 -1.20 -9.08 -2.13
C ARG A 93 -0.52 -7.78 -2.56
N CYS A 94 -1.03 -6.63 -2.14
CA CYS A 94 -0.39 -5.33 -2.38
C CYS A 94 1.02 -5.27 -1.77
N ALA A 95 1.17 -5.65 -0.49
CA ALA A 95 2.47 -5.63 0.17
C ALA A 95 3.49 -6.53 -0.53
N TRP A 96 3.07 -7.74 -0.91
CA TRP A 96 3.94 -8.65 -1.67
C TRP A 96 4.27 -8.12 -3.05
N PHE A 97 3.29 -7.65 -3.82
CA PHE A 97 3.49 -7.10 -5.16
C PHE A 97 4.54 -5.99 -5.17
N VAL A 98 4.44 -5.03 -4.24
CA VAL A 98 5.41 -3.93 -4.15
C VAL A 98 6.77 -4.41 -3.67
N ARG A 99 6.84 -5.21 -2.59
CA ARG A 99 8.12 -5.62 -1.99
C ARG A 99 8.93 -6.58 -2.85
N THR A 100 8.28 -7.39 -3.69
CA THR A 100 8.99 -8.36 -4.55
C THR A 100 9.27 -7.82 -5.95
N HIS A 101 8.79 -6.61 -6.27
CA HIS A 101 9.00 -6.00 -7.58
C HIS A 101 10.50 -5.88 -7.91
N PRO A 102 10.98 -6.37 -9.06
CA PRO A 102 12.42 -6.42 -9.37
C PRO A 102 13.11 -5.06 -9.21
N ARG A 103 12.51 -3.99 -9.75
CA ARG A 103 13.06 -2.63 -9.68
C ARG A 103 13.07 -2.03 -8.28
N VAL A 104 12.22 -2.52 -7.37
CA VAL A 104 12.26 -2.12 -5.95
C VAL A 104 13.42 -2.80 -5.24
N ARG A 105 13.76 -4.04 -5.61
CA ARG A 105 14.88 -4.79 -5.02
C ARG A 105 16.25 -4.34 -5.55
N GLU A 106 16.28 -3.65 -6.67
CA GLU A 106 17.49 -3.07 -7.27
C GLU A 106 17.93 -1.77 -6.60
N VAL A 107 17.03 -1.14 -5.83
CA VAL A 107 17.26 0.10 -5.06
C VAL A 107 17.79 -0.22 -3.67
#